data_AF-A0A924V1K2-F1
#
_entry.id   AF-A0A924V1K2-F1
#
_cell.length_a   1.000
_cell.length_b   1.000
_cell.length_c   1.000
_cell.angle_alpha   90.00
_cell.angle_beta   90.00
_cell.angle_gamma   90.00
#
_symmetry.space_group_name_H-M   'P 1'
#
loop_
_entity.id
_entity.type
_entity.pdbx_description
1 polymer ?
#
loop_
_entity_poly.entity_id
_entity_poly.type
_entity_poly.pdbx_seq_one_letter_code
_entity_poly.pdbx_strand_id
1 'polypeptide(L)'
;MPRRKKENNDSKETSALSMLISAVFIAAIAYFGYQQLQRFRLENAEPIEAQQLTQPAIQKSLPDTRSNYSCDGRTYCSQMSSCEEAKYFINHCPNTKMDGNHDGIPCQEQHCTSSW
;
A
#
# COMPACT_ATOMS: atom_id res chain seq x y z
N MET A 1 -75.78 -20.95 2.38
CA MET A 1 -74.34 -20.71 2.13
C MET A 1 -74.13 -20.67 0.61
N PRO A 2 -73.36 -19.73 0.04
CA PRO A 2 -71.90 -19.69 0.20
C PRO A 2 -71.31 -18.28 0.46
N ARG A 3 -70.19 -18.24 1.21
CA ARG A 3 -69.29 -17.08 1.28
C ARG A 3 -68.45 -17.02 0.00
N ARG A 4 -68.59 -15.95 -0.80
CA ARG A 4 -67.65 -15.63 -1.88
C ARG A 4 -66.29 -15.29 -1.27
N LYS A 5 -65.24 -16.03 -1.65
CA LYS A 5 -63.84 -15.62 -1.46
C LYS A 5 -63.54 -14.51 -2.48
N LYS A 6 -63.17 -13.32 -2.01
CA LYS A 6 -62.72 -12.22 -2.85
C LYS A 6 -61.20 -12.23 -2.90
N GLU A 7 -60.69 -12.53 -4.10
CA GLU A 7 -59.44 -12.11 -4.71
C GLU A 7 -58.11 -12.31 -3.97
N ASN A 8 -57.47 -13.44 -4.30
CA ASN A 8 -56.03 -13.65 -4.19
C ASN A 8 -55.29 -12.94 -5.34
N ASN A 9 -55.49 -11.64 -5.56
CA ASN A 9 -54.81 -10.89 -6.64
C ASN A 9 -53.88 -9.78 -6.13
N ASP A 10 -53.94 -9.45 -4.83
CA ASP A 10 -53.12 -8.42 -4.17
C ASP A 10 -51.69 -8.90 -3.87
N SER A 11 -51.51 -10.21 -3.65
CA SER A 11 -50.20 -10.80 -3.35
C SER A 11 -49.26 -10.90 -4.55
N LYS A 12 -49.78 -10.91 -5.79
CA LYS A 12 -48.95 -10.93 -7.01
C LYS A 12 -48.43 -9.53 -7.39
N GLU A 13 -49.27 -8.51 -7.23
CA GLU A 13 -48.89 -7.10 -7.45
C GLU A 13 -47.83 -6.65 -6.44
N THR A 14 -48.06 -6.89 -5.15
CA THR A 14 -47.09 -6.53 -4.08
C THR A 14 -45.77 -7.29 -4.19
N SER A 15 -45.81 -8.55 -4.64
CA SER A 15 -44.60 -9.35 -4.90
C SER A 15 -43.83 -8.88 -6.14
N ALA A 16 -44.50 -8.46 -7.21
CA ALA A 16 -43.84 -7.93 -8.40
C ALA A 16 -43.24 -6.54 -8.13
N LEU A 17 -43.97 -5.69 -7.42
CA LEU A 17 -43.55 -4.33 -7.09
C LEU A 17 -42.35 -4.34 -6.11
N SER A 18 -42.36 -5.22 -5.10
CA SER A 18 -41.19 -5.43 -4.22
C SER A 18 -39.98 -6.00 -4.94
N MET A 19 -40.18 -6.87 -5.94
CA MET A 19 -39.09 -7.39 -6.77
C MET A 19 -38.48 -6.29 -7.65
N LEU A 20 -39.28 -5.40 -8.22
CA LEU A 20 -38.79 -4.26 -9.00
C LEU A 20 -38.06 -3.24 -8.13
N ILE A 21 -38.62 -2.92 -6.95
CA ILE A 21 -37.98 -2.02 -6.00
C ILE A 21 -36.61 -2.58 -5.57
N SER A 22 -36.53 -3.85 -5.21
CA SER A 22 -35.24 -4.46 -4.82
C SER A 22 -34.23 -4.50 -5.96
N ALA A 23 -34.65 -4.80 -7.20
CA ALA A 23 -33.78 -4.73 -8.37
C ALA A 23 -33.25 -3.31 -8.62
N VAL A 24 -34.10 -2.28 -8.48
CA VAL A 24 -33.70 -0.87 -8.62
C VAL A 24 -32.71 -0.47 -7.51
N PHE A 25 -32.93 -0.89 -6.26
CA PHE A 25 -31.99 -0.62 -5.17
C PHE A 25 -30.62 -1.28 -5.41
N ILE A 26 -30.59 -2.53 -5.86
CA ILE A 26 -29.34 -3.23 -6.18
C ILE A 26 -28.60 -2.53 -7.33
N ALA A 27 -29.32 -2.16 -8.38
CA ALA A 27 -28.75 -1.42 -9.51
C ALA A 27 -28.21 -0.05 -9.09
N ALA A 28 -28.93 0.67 -8.21
CA ALA A 28 -28.47 1.94 -7.66
C ALA A 28 -27.20 1.76 -6.83
N ILE A 29 -27.16 0.79 -5.91
CA ILE A 29 -25.97 0.51 -5.08
C ILE A 29 -24.77 0.14 -5.97
N ALA A 30 -24.97 -0.72 -6.96
CA ALA A 30 -23.93 -1.09 -7.91
C ALA A 30 -23.43 0.12 -8.71
N TYR A 31 -24.34 0.98 -9.17
CA TYR A 31 -23.99 2.21 -9.89
C TYR A 31 -23.21 3.20 -9.01
N PHE A 32 -23.69 3.49 -7.80
CA PHE A 32 -23.00 4.37 -6.84
C PHE A 32 -21.62 3.82 -6.44
N GLY A 33 -21.52 2.50 -6.19
CA GLY A 33 -20.25 1.84 -5.89
C GLY A 33 -19.26 1.89 -7.06
N TYR A 34 -19.75 1.68 -8.29
CA TYR A 34 -18.95 1.79 -9.51
C TYR A 34 -18.46 3.23 -9.72
N GLN A 35 -19.32 4.23 -9.52
CA GLN A 35 -18.94 5.63 -9.59
C GLN A 35 -17.86 6.00 -8.59
N GLN A 36 -17.97 5.54 -7.33
CA GLN A 36 -16.96 5.81 -6.31
C GLN A 36 -15.61 5.19 -6.68
N LEU A 37 -15.64 3.94 -7.15
CA LEU A 37 -14.44 3.25 -7.60
C LEU A 37 -13.79 3.94 -8.81
N GLN A 38 -14.59 4.42 -9.76
CA GLN A 38 -14.08 5.16 -10.91
C GLN A 38 -13.42 6.48 -10.51
N ARG A 39 -13.98 7.25 -9.58
CA ARG A 39 -13.34 8.47 -9.08
C ARG A 39 -11.99 8.17 -8.43
N PHE A 40 -11.93 7.14 -7.61
CA PHE A 40 -10.68 6.69 -7.01
C PHE A 40 -9.67 6.21 -8.07
N ARG A 41 -10.13 5.49 -9.10
CA ARG A 41 -9.27 5.03 -10.20
C ARG A 41 -8.72 6.18 -11.04
N LEU A 42 -9.50 7.23 -11.31
CA LEU A 42 -9.08 8.39 -12.10
C LEU A 42 -8.12 9.30 -11.33
N GLU A 43 -8.33 9.47 -10.02
CA GLU A 43 -7.43 10.22 -9.14
C GLU A 43 -6.06 9.54 -8.99
N ASN A 44 -6.05 8.21 -8.86
CA ASN A 44 -4.82 7.43 -8.69
C ASN A 44 -4.22 6.91 -9.99
N ALA A 45 -4.92 7.05 -11.12
CA ALA A 45 -4.34 6.82 -12.44
C ALA A 45 -3.50 8.03 -12.80
N GLU A 46 -2.29 8.09 -12.23
CA GLU A 46 -1.27 9.01 -12.70
C GLU A 46 -0.96 8.66 -14.17
N PRO A 47 -1.02 9.62 -15.11
CA PRO A 47 -0.53 9.40 -16.46
C PRO A 47 1.00 9.24 -16.40
N ILE A 48 1.48 8.02 -16.61
CA ILE A 48 2.90 7.71 -16.81
C ILE A 48 3.30 8.21 -18.20
N GLU A 49 3.27 9.51 -18.46
CA GLU A 49 3.85 10.07 -19.69
C GLU A 49 4.21 11.56 -19.51
N ALA A 50 5.52 11.81 -19.51
CA ALA A 50 6.20 13.09 -19.78
C ALA A 50 6.45 14.11 -18.63
N GLN A 51 7.06 13.69 -17.52
CA GLN A 51 7.81 14.62 -16.64
C GLN A 51 9.29 14.25 -16.42
N GLN A 52 9.93 13.57 -17.39
CA GLN A 52 11.36 13.26 -17.31
C GLN A 52 12.31 14.28 -17.93
N LEU A 53 11.84 15.45 -18.38
CA LEU A 53 12.75 16.53 -18.74
C LEU A 53 12.32 17.82 -18.04
N THR A 54 13.11 18.21 -17.04
CA THR A 54 13.21 19.56 -16.46
C THR A 54 12.27 19.91 -15.31
N GLN A 55 12.58 19.47 -14.07
CA GLN A 55 12.68 20.36 -12.90
C GLN A 55 13.14 19.61 -11.62
N PRO A 56 13.92 20.28 -10.73
CA PRO A 56 14.43 19.72 -9.50
C PRO A 56 13.33 19.74 -8.42
N ALA A 57 12.46 18.74 -8.42
CA ALA A 57 11.67 18.43 -7.24
C ALA A 57 12.54 17.56 -6.34
N ILE A 58 12.58 17.89 -5.05
CA ILE A 58 13.16 17.05 -4.00
C ILE A 58 12.40 15.73 -4.02
N GLN A 59 12.89 14.82 -4.86
CA GLN A 59 12.65 13.41 -4.72
C GLN A 59 13.19 13.11 -3.33
N LYS A 60 12.38 12.44 -2.51
CA LYS A 60 12.90 11.62 -1.43
C LYS A 60 13.72 10.54 -2.13
N SER A 61 14.91 10.92 -2.59
CA SER A 61 15.94 10.02 -3.02
C SER A 61 16.08 9.10 -1.81
N LEU A 62 15.79 7.81 -2.02
CA LEU A 62 16.63 6.79 -1.40
C LEU A 62 18.03 7.39 -1.45
N PRO A 63 18.71 7.63 -0.31
CA PRO A 63 19.99 8.28 -0.36
C PRO A 63 20.79 7.53 -1.41
N ASP A 64 21.09 8.21 -2.53
CA ASP A 64 22.00 7.74 -3.55
C ASP A 64 23.37 7.87 -2.91
N THR A 65 23.59 7.01 -1.91
CA THR A 65 24.83 6.87 -1.20
C THR A 65 25.73 6.06 -2.11
N ARG A 66 26.17 6.70 -3.20
CA ARG A 66 27.56 6.57 -3.65
C ARG A 66 28.54 7.17 -2.62
N SER A 67 28.22 7.07 -1.34
CA SER A 67 29.22 7.09 -0.29
C SER A 67 30.13 5.91 -0.58
N ASN A 68 31.33 6.22 -1.04
CA ASN A 68 32.41 5.27 -1.20
C ASN A 68 32.80 4.77 0.19
N TYR A 69 31.97 3.90 0.78
CA TYR A 69 32.29 3.18 1.99
C TYR A 69 33.50 2.30 1.67
N SER A 70 34.50 2.34 2.53
CA SER A 70 35.72 1.55 2.36
C SER A 70 36.04 0.88 3.69
N CYS A 71 36.65 -0.30 3.60
CA CYS A 71 37.04 -1.05 4.78
C CYS A 71 38.25 -0.37 5.42
N ASP A 72 37.97 0.56 6.34
CA ASP A 72 38.94 1.36 7.09
C ASP A 72 39.30 0.75 8.46
N GLY A 73 38.84 -0.46 8.73
CA GLY A 73 39.11 -1.20 9.96
C GLY A 73 38.06 -1.01 11.06
N ARG A 74 36.96 -0.29 10.79
CA ARG A 74 35.84 -0.20 11.74
C ARG A 74 35.06 -1.50 11.81
N THR A 75 34.75 -1.95 13.03
CA THR A 75 34.11 -3.26 13.28
C THR A 75 32.91 -3.22 14.22
N TYR A 76 32.58 -2.05 14.79
CA TYR A 76 31.51 -1.89 15.77
C TYR A 76 30.49 -0.81 15.35
N CYS A 77 29.26 -0.95 15.81
CA CYS A 77 28.13 -0.07 15.50
C CYS A 77 28.30 1.38 15.90
N SER A 78 28.96 1.64 17.03
CA SER A 78 29.25 3.01 17.48
C SER A 78 30.17 3.79 16.53
N GLN A 79 30.78 3.11 15.55
CA GLN A 79 31.68 3.69 14.56
C GLN A 79 30.99 3.91 13.21
N MET A 80 29.75 3.45 13.05
CA MET A 80 28.97 3.60 11.83
C MET A 80 28.08 4.85 11.96
N SER A 81 27.98 5.61 10.88
CA SER A 81 27.19 6.85 10.80
C SER A 81 25.77 6.61 10.31
N SER A 82 25.51 5.47 9.65
CA SER A 82 24.19 5.08 9.18
C SER A 82 24.00 3.55 9.15
N CYS A 83 22.74 3.12 9.10
CA CYS A 83 22.41 1.71 8.92
C CYS A 83 22.87 1.18 7.57
N GLU A 84 22.80 1.99 6.51
CA GLU A 84 23.27 1.64 5.17
C GLU A 84 24.79 1.42 5.13
N GLU A 85 25.56 2.27 5.82
CA GLU A 85 27.00 2.10 5.99
C GLU A 85 27.30 0.79 6.73
N ALA A 86 26.62 0.55 7.85
CA ALA A 86 26.79 -0.67 8.62
C ALA A 86 26.47 -1.92 7.79
N LYS A 87 25.41 -1.86 6.94
CA LYS A 87 25.03 -2.93 6.01
C LYS A 87 26.08 -3.15 4.93
N TYR A 88 26.70 -2.08 4.44
CA TYR A 88 27.82 -2.19 3.52
C TYR A 88 28.98 -2.94 4.18
N PHE A 89 29.34 -2.58 5.41
CA PHE A 89 30.48 -3.16 6.12
C PHE A 89 30.34 -4.66 6.36
N ILE A 90 29.18 -5.17 6.80
CA ILE A 90 29.00 -6.62 7.01
C ILE A 90 29.05 -7.43 5.70
N ASN A 91 28.69 -6.81 4.58
CA ASN A 91 28.64 -7.48 3.27
C ASN A 91 29.95 -7.38 2.49
N HIS A 92 30.76 -6.33 2.73
CA HIS A 92 31.93 -6.02 1.92
C HIS A 92 33.25 -6.03 2.71
N CYS A 93 33.23 -5.96 4.04
CA CYS A 93 34.42 -5.86 4.87
C CYS A 93 34.61 -7.10 5.77
N PRO A 94 35.84 -7.65 5.85
CA PRO A 94 36.14 -8.76 6.75
C PRO A 94 36.21 -8.28 8.22
N ASN A 95 35.98 -9.20 9.16
CA ASN A 95 36.11 -9.00 10.62
C ASN A 95 35.10 -8.05 11.29
N THR A 96 33.95 -7.79 10.68
CA THR A 96 32.88 -7.00 11.32
C THR A 96 32.25 -7.75 12.49
N LYS A 97 32.00 -7.06 13.61
CA LYS A 97 31.35 -7.60 14.83
C LYS A 97 30.01 -6.91 15.13
N MET A 98 29.32 -6.46 14.08
CA MET A 98 28.10 -5.66 14.18
C MET A 98 26.82 -6.49 14.04
N ASP A 99 26.92 -7.66 13.40
CA ASP A 99 25.82 -8.60 13.19
C ASP A 99 26.09 -9.84 14.06
N GLY A 100 25.52 -9.83 15.27
CA GLY A 100 25.75 -10.89 16.26
C GLY A 100 24.94 -12.16 16.00
N ASN A 101 23.76 -12.01 15.39
CA ASN A 101 22.81 -13.09 15.08
C ASN A 101 22.85 -13.53 13.60
N HIS A 102 23.68 -12.89 12.77
CA HIS A 102 23.88 -13.19 11.36
C HIS A 102 22.59 -13.06 10.53
N ASP A 103 21.73 -12.12 10.89
CA ASP A 103 20.47 -11.86 10.20
C ASP A 103 20.60 -10.82 9.07
N GLY A 104 21.80 -10.25 8.89
CA GLY A 104 22.08 -9.22 7.90
C GLY A 104 21.64 -7.82 8.34
N ILE A 105 21.17 -7.64 9.58
CA ILE A 105 20.88 -6.35 10.20
C ILE A 105 22.03 -6.02 11.15
N PRO A 106 22.96 -5.16 10.73
CA PRO A 106 24.02 -4.73 11.61
C PRO A 106 23.45 -3.76 12.63
N CYS A 107 23.92 -3.89 13.86
CA CYS A 107 23.49 -3.08 15.00
C CYS A 107 22.11 -3.46 15.54
N GLN A 108 21.91 -3.12 16.81
CA GLN A 108 20.64 -3.41 17.49
C GLN A 108 19.51 -2.70 16.75
N GLU A 109 18.40 -3.42 16.55
CA GLU A 109 17.23 -3.04 15.76
C GLU A 109 16.85 -1.57 15.92
N GLN A 110 16.99 -1.01 17.12
CA GLN A 110 16.68 0.38 17.47
C GLN A 110 17.29 1.44 16.55
N HIS A 111 18.46 1.19 15.94
CA HIS A 111 19.14 2.13 15.03
C HIS A 111 18.87 1.88 13.54
N CYS A 112 18.44 0.66 13.17
CA CYS A 112 18.24 0.23 11.78
C CYS A 112 16.76 0.01 11.40
N THR A 113 15.88 -0.16 12.39
CA THR A 113 14.44 -0.41 12.24
C THR A 113 13.60 0.83 12.51
N SER A 114 14.19 1.94 12.96
CA SER A 114 13.52 3.25 12.99
C SER A 114 13.45 3.87 11.59
N SER A 115 12.84 3.15 10.66
CA SER A 115 12.30 3.70 9.42
C SER A 115 10.80 3.85 9.64
N TRP A 116 10.35 5.10 9.76
CA TRP A 116 8.94 5.48 9.66
C TRP A 116 8.29 4.91 8.40
#